data_AF-A0A0E3Q845-F1
#
_entry.id   AF-A0A0E3Q845-F1
#
_cell.length_a   1.000
_cell.length_b   1.000
_cell.length_c   1.000
_cell.angle_alpha   90.00
_cell.angle_beta   90.00
_cell.angle_gamma   90.00
#
_symmetry.space_group_name_H-M   'P 1'
#
loop_
_entity.id
_entity.type
_entity.pdbx_description
1 polymer ?
#
loop_
_entity_poly.entity_id
_entity_poly.type
_entity_poly.pdbx_seq_one_letter_code
_entity_poly.pdbx_strand_id
1 'polypeptide(L)'
;MAAKNNSRRVESSIKRTGFLGHLGLIAGVFRELEVDKLIDEKLPKERDHKVPHSVCILAMVLNGLGFIGQRLYLFPDYFRTISIGRLFGDSVTREDLNQYAIGETLDRIVKYGPTKLFTEITLHIMARLPIPLHCLHADTTSVSVYGDYEDEETEYIDITFGIPKNGRWDLKQFVLSLIVNQHGIPLFMNTHSGNASDKSTILEAIKSLKSALSPEAKCTM
;
A
#
# COMPACT_ATOMS: atom_id res chain seq x y z
N MET A 1 23.40 38.93 53.34
CA MET A 1 23.70 38.13 52.12
C MET A 1 22.73 36.97 52.06
N ALA A 2 21.71 37.06 51.20
CA ALA A 2 20.70 36.01 51.04
C ALA A 2 21.14 35.10 49.88
N ALA A 3 21.41 33.83 50.16
CA ALA A 3 21.69 32.83 49.13
C ALA A 3 20.39 32.50 48.39
N LYS A 4 20.28 32.93 47.13
CA LYS A 4 19.19 32.54 46.22
C LYS A 4 19.28 31.04 45.97
N ASN A 5 18.30 30.31 46.47
CA ASN A 5 18.11 28.89 46.21
C ASN A 5 17.70 28.71 44.74
N ASN A 6 18.68 28.35 43.90
CA ASN A 6 18.47 28.16 42.47
C ASN A 6 17.97 26.74 42.23
N SER A 7 16.66 26.53 42.39
CA SER A 7 16.01 25.27 42.02
C SER A 7 16.08 25.10 40.50
N ARG A 8 17.12 24.40 40.04
CA ARG A 8 17.17 23.87 38.68
C ARG A 8 15.98 22.94 38.51
N ARG A 9 14.92 23.44 37.87
CA ARG A 9 13.84 22.64 37.31
C ARG A 9 14.49 21.73 36.27
N VAL A 10 14.76 20.49 36.66
CA VAL A 10 15.13 19.45 35.71
C VAL A 10 13.88 19.24 34.86
N GLU A 11 13.90 19.71 33.62
CA GLU A 11 12.91 19.29 32.63
C GLU A 11 13.07 17.78 32.46
N SER A 12 12.26 17.02 33.17
CA SER A 12 12.20 15.59 33.00
C SER A 12 11.63 15.32 31.61
N SER A 13 12.50 14.98 30.66
CA SER A 13 12.10 14.39 29.38
C SER A 13 11.12 13.26 29.67
N ILE A 14 9.85 13.45 29.27
CA ILE A 14 8.82 12.42 29.41
C ILE A 14 9.24 11.28 28.47
N LYS A 15 9.82 10.22 29.05
CA LYS A 15 10.17 9.01 28.31
C LYS A 15 8.91 8.21 28.05
N ARG A 16 8.49 8.14 26.79
CA ARG A 16 7.42 7.23 26.35
C ARG A 16 8.04 5.99 25.74
N THR A 17 7.58 4.83 26.18
CA THR A 17 7.87 3.55 25.52
C THR A 17 6.87 3.37 24.37
N GLY A 18 7.37 2.97 23.21
CA GLY A 18 6.55 2.69 22.03
C GLY A 18 6.94 1.34 21.45
N PHE A 19 5.96 0.61 20.92
CA PHE A 19 6.21 -0.64 20.23
C PHE A 19 6.76 -0.37 18.83
N LEU A 20 7.83 -1.08 18.45
CA LEU A 20 8.38 -1.06 17.09
C LEU A 20 8.20 -2.41 16.40
N GLY A 21 8.47 -3.51 17.10
CA GLY A 21 8.26 -4.86 16.61
C GLY A 21 8.87 -5.13 15.24
N HIS A 22 8.16 -5.89 14.40
CA HIS A 22 8.53 -6.18 13.02
C HIS A 22 8.35 -4.96 12.08
N LEU A 23 7.56 -3.95 12.48
CA LEU A 23 7.23 -2.79 11.66
C LEU A 23 8.48 -1.97 11.29
N GLY A 24 9.47 -1.93 12.19
CA GLY A 24 10.75 -1.27 11.93
C GLY A 24 11.53 -1.90 10.78
N LEU A 25 11.46 -3.24 10.62
CA LEU A 25 12.10 -3.93 9.50
C LEU A 25 11.41 -3.58 8.18
N ILE A 26 10.08 -3.57 8.17
CA ILE A 26 9.30 -3.23 6.97
C ILE A 26 9.58 -1.79 6.54
N ALA A 27 9.56 -0.84 7.49
CA ALA A 27 9.89 0.56 7.20
C ALA A 27 11.35 0.73 6.75
N GLY A 28 12.28 -0.05 7.31
CA GLY A 28 13.68 -0.06 6.89
C GLY A 28 13.83 -0.51 5.43
N VAL A 29 13.28 -1.68 5.09
CA VAL A 29 13.33 -2.24 3.73
C VAL A 29 12.65 -1.30 2.73
N PHE A 30 11.51 -0.71 3.08
CA PHE A 30 10.79 0.22 2.21
C PHE A 30 11.65 1.42 1.78
N ARG A 31 12.46 1.97 2.71
CA ARG A 31 13.37 3.09 2.45
C ARG A 31 14.68 2.65 1.81
N GLU A 32 15.24 1.51 2.21
CA GLU A 32 16.46 0.96 1.64
C GLU A 32 16.29 0.65 0.16
N LEU A 33 15.11 0.17 -0.22
CA LEU A 33 14.72 -0.07 -1.60
C LEU A 33 14.21 1.19 -2.33
N GLU A 34 14.24 2.35 -1.67
CA GLU A 34 13.83 3.66 -2.21
C GLU A 34 12.39 3.69 -2.77
N VAL A 35 11.51 2.83 -2.23
CA VAL A 35 10.10 2.78 -2.64
C VAL A 35 9.37 4.06 -2.26
N ASP A 36 9.75 4.67 -1.14
CA ASP A 36 9.26 5.98 -0.72
C ASP A 36 9.58 7.07 -1.74
N LYS A 37 10.81 7.13 -2.23
CA LYS A 37 11.24 8.11 -3.24
C LYS A 37 10.49 7.94 -4.56
N LEU A 38 10.33 6.69 -5.02
CA LEU A 38 9.57 6.40 -6.23
C LEU A 38 8.11 6.85 -6.08
N ILE A 39 7.47 6.54 -4.95
CA ILE A 39 6.08 6.93 -4.71
C ILE A 39 5.94 8.46 -4.70
N ASP A 40 6.83 9.18 -4.02
CA ASP A 40 6.75 10.64 -3.96
C ASP A 40 7.01 11.30 -5.32
N GLU A 41 7.78 10.66 -6.19
CA GLU A 41 7.94 11.07 -7.59
C GLU A 41 6.67 10.84 -8.42
N LYS A 42 6.04 9.66 -8.30
CA LYS A 42 4.89 9.27 -9.14
C LYS A 42 3.56 9.81 -8.63
N LEU A 43 3.45 9.99 -7.33
CA LEU A 43 2.30 10.52 -6.62
C LEU A 43 2.76 11.75 -5.81
N PRO A 44 3.09 12.87 -6.48
CA PRO A 44 3.44 14.09 -5.76
C PRO A 44 2.22 14.60 -4.98
N LYS A 45 2.49 15.18 -3.82
CA LYS A 45 1.46 15.79 -2.99
C LYS A 45 0.91 17.06 -3.65
N GLU A 46 -0.40 17.13 -3.85
CA GLU A 46 -1.08 18.29 -4.45
C GLU A 46 -1.79 19.17 -3.40
N ARG A 47 -2.21 18.59 -2.27
CA ARG A 47 -2.94 19.30 -1.21
C ARG A 47 -2.11 19.56 0.03
N ASP A 48 -2.65 20.41 0.91
CA ASP A 48 -2.01 20.82 2.16
C ASP A 48 -2.26 19.83 3.31
N HIS A 49 -1.95 18.54 3.10
CA HIS A 49 -1.79 17.59 4.18
C HIS A 49 -0.32 17.45 4.56
N LYS A 50 -0.04 17.20 5.84
CA LYS A 50 1.34 17.28 6.37
C LYS A 50 2.26 16.17 5.85
N VAL A 51 1.73 14.96 5.66
CA VAL A 51 2.50 13.77 5.27
C VAL A 51 2.48 13.56 3.75
N PRO A 52 3.56 13.10 3.11
CA PRO A 52 3.54 12.72 1.70
C PRO A 52 2.80 11.38 1.46
N HIS A 53 2.45 11.09 0.20
CA HIS A 53 1.75 9.85 -0.14
C HIS A 53 2.59 8.59 0.15
N SER A 54 3.93 8.65 0.06
CA SER A 54 4.80 7.56 0.49
C SER A 54 4.60 7.17 1.95
N VAL A 55 4.44 8.14 2.84
CA VAL A 55 4.18 7.92 4.28
C VAL A 55 2.80 7.30 4.48
N CYS A 56 1.77 7.77 3.76
CA CYS A 56 0.44 7.18 3.81
C CYS A 56 0.44 5.72 3.32
N ILE A 57 1.13 5.42 2.22
CA ILE A 57 1.25 4.06 1.68
C ILE A 57 2.01 3.15 2.65
N LEU A 58 3.15 3.60 3.18
CA LEU A 58 3.88 2.83 4.19
C LEU A 58 2.99 2.58 5.42
N ALA A 59 2.23 3.58 5.89
CA ALA A 59 1.30 3.40 6.99
C ALA A 59 0.23 2.34 6.69
N MET A 60 -0.32 2.31 5.47
CA MET A 60 -1.28 1.28 5.05
C MET A 60 -0.66 -0.11 5.01
N VAL A 61 0.58 -0.24 4.51
CA VAL A 61 1.33 -1.51 4.52
C VAL A 61 1.56 -1.99 5.96
N LEU A 62 2.00 -1.10 6.85
CA LEU A 62 2.21 -1.43 8.26
C LEU A 62 0.91 -1.82 8.97
N ASN A 63 -0.21 -1.17 8.64
CA ASN A 63 -1.53 -1.51 9.17
C ASN A 63 -2.04 -2.86 8.64
N GLY A 64 -1.86 -3.13 7.34
CA GLY A 64 -2.25 -4.40 6.71
C GLY A 64 -1.51 -5.61 7.28
N LEU A 65 -0.24 -5.44 7.67
CA LEU A 65 0.54 -6.48 8.38
C LEU A 65 0.13 -6.66 9.85
N GLY A 66 -0.61 -5.70 10.41
CA GLY A 66 -1.10 -5.70 11.78
C GLY A 66 -2.41 -6.48 12.01
N PHE A 67 -2.94 -7.15 10.98
CA PHE A 67 -4.17 -7.97 11.03
C PHE A 67 -5.42 -7.24 11.53
N ILE A 68 -5.69 -6.02 11.05
CA ILE A 68 -6.96 -5.34 11.39
C ILE A 68 -7.67 -4.82 10.15
N GLY A 69 -8.84 -5.39 9.86
CA GLY A 69 -9.84 -4.81 8.96
C GLY A 69 -10.53 -3.61 9.63
N GLN A 70 -9.77 -2.55 9.89
CA GLN A 70 -10.26 -1.33 10.52
C GLN A 70 -10.82 -0.37 9.47
N ARG A 71 -11.92 0.31 9.81
CA ARG A 71 -12.47 1.39 9.00
C ARG A 71 -11.47 2.56 8.94
N LEU A 72 -11.45 3.31 7.85
CA LEU A 72 -10.47 4.40 7.64
C LEU A 72 -10.43 5.44 8.76
N TYR A 73 -11.57 5.76 9.40
CA TYR A 73 -11.58 6.71 10.53
C TYR A 73 -10.86 6.19 11.79
N LEU A 74 -10.66 4.88 11.92
CA LEU A 74 -9.90 4.25 13.01
C LEU A 74 -8.42 4.11 12.69
N PHE A 75 -7.96 4.55 11.51
CA PHE A 75 -6.58 4.41 11.09
C PHE A 75 -5.58 5.07 12.06
N PRO A 76 -5.83 6.28 12.62
CA PRO A 76 -4.96 6.85 13.65
C PRO A 76 -4.85 6.01 14.93
N ASP A 77 -5.87 5.22 15.26
CA ASP A 77 -5.91 4.43 16.49
C ASP A 77 -5.01 3.20 16.43
N TYR A 78 -4.73 2.68 15.23
CA TYR A 78 -3.72 1.64 15.02
C TYR A 78 -2.36 2.07 15.56
N PHE A 79 -1.98 3.33 15.36
CA PHE A 79 -0.68 3.86 15.74
C PHE A 79 -0.59 4.31 17.21
N ARG A 80 -1.64 4.15 18.01
CA ARG A 80 -1.67 4.64 19.41
C ARG A 80 -0.55 4.08 20.28
N THR A 81 -0.17 2.82 20.08
CA THR A 81 0.87 2.13 20.86
C THR A 81 2.17 1.95 20.08
N ILE A 82 2.22 2.41 18.83
CA ILE A 82 3.32 2.20 17.89
C ILE A 82 4.25 3.43 17.90
N SER A 83 5.55 3.21 17.74
CA SER A 83 6.54 4.29 17.72
C SER A 83 6.56 5.03 16.37
N ILE A 84 5.63 5.98 16.19
CA ILE A 84 5.46 6.79 14.96
C ILE A 84 6.73 7.56 14.60
N GLY A 85 7.35 8.25 15.56
CA GLY A 85 8.57 9.03 15.32
C GLY A 85 9.71 8.16 14.73
N ARG A 86 9.81 6.90 15.16
CA ARG A 86 10.80 5.95 14.61
C ARG A 86 10.43 5.46 13.21
N LEU A 87 9.13 5.28 12.93
CA LEU A 87 8.63 4.76 11.66
C LEU A 87 8.44 5.80 10.56
N PHE A 88 8.22 7.07 10.91
CA PHE A 88 7.85 8.12 9.95
C PHE A 88 8.61 9.44 10.16
N GLY A 89 9.42 9.54 11.22
CA GLY A 89 10.12 10.76 11.61
C GLY A 89 9.40 11.54 12.71
N ASP A 90 10.16 12.28 13.52
CA ASP A 90 9.65 12.94 14.73
C ASP A 90 8.63 14.05 14.46
N SER A 91 8.54 14.53 13.22
CA SER A 91 7.54 15.51 12.81
C SER A 91 6.15 14.90 12.61
N VAL A 92 6.02 13.60 12.38
CA VAL A 92 4.75 12.94 12.05
C VAL A 92 4.01 12.52 13.31
N THR A 93 2.71 12.81 13.36
CA THR A 93 1.79 12.39 14.42
C THR A 93 0.76 11.39 13.87
N ARG A 94 0.07 10.64 14.75
CA ARG A 94 -0.99 9.72 14.29
C ARG A 94 -2.16 10.47 13.67
N GLU A 95 -2.43 11.69 14.13
CA GLU A 95 -3.49 12.54 13.63
C GLU A 95 -3.23 13.01 12.19
N ASP A 96 -1.96 13.05 11.78
CA ASP A 96 -1.58 13.31 10.39
C ASP A 96 -1.94 12.12 9.46
N LEU A 97 -2.03 10.90 10.00
CA LEU A 97 -2.42 9.67 9.31
C LEU A 97 -3.94 9.42 9.40
N ASN A 98 -4.74 10.45 9.13
CA ASN A 98 -6.20 10.38 9.21
C ASN A 98 -6.86 9.90 7.91
N GLN A 99 -8.17 9.63 7.99
CA GLN A 99 -8.97 9.15 6.86
C GLN A 99 -8.92 10.03 5.61
N TYR A 100 -8.69 11.34 5.75
CA TYR A 100 -8.64 12.25 4.61
C TYR A 100 -7.32 12.08 3.85
N ALA A 101 -6.19 12.04 4.56
CA ALA A 101 -4.89 11.80 3.96
C ALA A 101 -4.79 10.39 3.34
N ILE A 102 -5.34 9.38 4.02
CA ILE A 102 -5.36 8.00 3.51
C ILE A 102 -6.32 7.88 2.32
N GLY A 103 -7.53 8.43 2.42
CA GLY A 103 -8.53 8.42 1.33
C GLY A 103 -8.02 9.12 0.08
N GLU A 104 -7.44 10.31 0.23
CA GLU A 104 -6.82 11.02 -0.90
C GLU A 104 -5.69 10.22 -1.53
N THR A 105 -4.88 9.52 -0.73
CA THR A 105 -3.82 8.65 -1.25
C THR A 105 -4.41 7.52 -2.10
N LEU A 106 -5.52 6.90 -1.67
CA LEU A 106 -6.23 5.87 -2.45
C LEU A 106 -6.79 6.44 -3.75
N ASP A 107 -7.41 7.62 -3.72
CA ASP A 107 -7.92 8.29 -4.92
C ASP A 107 -6.78 8.58 -5.92
N ARG A 108 -5.62 9.01 -5.42
CA ARG A 108 -4.44 9.26 -6.26
C ARG A 108 -3.89 7.99 -6.88
N ILE A 109 -3.87 6.86 -6.14
CA ILE A 109 -3.48 5.55 -6.68
C ILE A 109 -4.43 5.13 -7.80
N VAL A 110 -5.75 5.27 -7.57
CA VAL A 110 -6.78 4.94 -8.56
C VAL A 110 -6.60 5.79 -9.83
N LYS A 111 -6.46 7.10 -9.69
CA LYS A 111 -6.21 8.02 -10.82
C LYS A 111 -4.91 7.73 -11.57
N TYR A 112 -3.86 7.30 -10.86
CA TYR A 112 -2.57 6.95 -11.47
C TYR A 112 -2.62 5.59 -12.19
N GLY A 113 -3.45 4.68 -11.70
CA GLY A 113 -3.53 3.29 -12.15
C GLY A 113 -2.82 2.35 -11.16
N PRO A 114 -3.55 1.57 -10.34
CA PRO A 114 -2.94 0.71 -9.33
C PRO A 114 -1.99 -0.33 -9.93
N THR A 115 -2.39 -0.96 -11.04
CA THR A 115 -1.58 -1.92 -11.80
C THR A 115 -0.27 -1.30 -12.30
N LYS A 116 -0.34 -0.07 -12.80
CA LYS A 116 0.84 0.68 -13.27
C LYS A 116 1.79 0.99 -12.13
N LEU A 117 1.28 1.58 -11.05
CA LEU A 117 2.08 1.90 -9.86
C LEU A 117 2.77 0.67 -9.28
N PHE A 118 2.03 -0.44 -9.14
CA PHE A 118 2.57 -1.70 -8.64
C PHE A 118 3.71 -2.23 -9.51
N THR A 119 3.53 -2.19 -10.83
CA THR A 119 4.53 -2.64 -11.78
C THR A 119 5.79 -1.77 -11.72
N GLU A 120 5.65 -0.44 -11.64
CA GLU A 120 6.78 0.47 -11.50
C GLU A 120 7.55 0.26 -10.18
N ILE A 121 6.86 0.04 -9.06
CA ILE A 121 7.48 -0.32 -7.77
C ILE A 121 8.27 -1.64 -7.92
N THR A 122 7.67 -2.64 -8.54
CA THR A 122 8.32 -3.94 -8.75
C THR A 122 9.60 -3.78 -9.57
N LEU A 123 9.53 -3.11 -10.72
CA LEU A 123 10.69 -2.88 -11.59
C LEU A 123 11.79 -2.07 -10.89
N HIS A 124 11.40 -1.08 -10.07
CA HIS A 124 12.31 -0.29 -9.28
C HIS A 124 13.07 -1.13 -8.24
N ILE A 125 12.37 -2.06 -7.58
CA ILE A 125 12.97 -3.00 -6.62
C ILE A 125 13.88 -4.00 -7.35
N MET A 126 13.45 -4.56 -8.48
CA MET A 126 14.26 -5.50 -9.28
C MET A 126 15.54 -4.88 -9.83
N ALA A 127 15.57 -3.56 -10.05
CA ALA A 127 16.79 -2.86 -10.42
C ALA A 127 17.82 -2.76 -9.28
N ARG A 128 17.38 -2.96 -8.03
CA ARG A 128 18.20 -2.83 -6.81
C ARG A 128 18.53 -4.18 -6.17
N LEU A 129 17.64 -5.16 -6.31
CA LEU A 129 17.80 -6.50 -5.79
C LEU A 129 17.91 -7.51 -6.94
N PRO A 130 18.87 -8.45 -6.89
CA PRO A 130 18.97 -9.52 -7.88
C PRO A 130 17.82 -10.52 -7.70
N ILE A 131 16.65 -10.19 -8.22
CA ILE A 131 15.46 -11.05 -8.19
C ILE A 131 15.51 -11.98 -9.41
N PRO A 132 15.70 -13.30 -9.22
CA PRO A 132 15.79 -14.23 -10.33
C PRO A 132 14.44 -14.39 -11.03
N LEU A 133 14.46 -14.35 -12.36
CA LEU A 133 13.29 -14.49 -13.21
C LEU A 133 13.49 -15.65 -14.18
N HIS A 134 13.15 -16.86 -13.75
CA HIS A 134 13.23 -18.06 -14.58
C HIS A 134 11.85 -18.51 -15.09
N CYS A 135 10.85 -18.45 -14.23
CA CYS A 135 9.48 -18.84 -14.55
C CYS A 135 8.50 -17.80 -14.01
N LEU A 136 7.37 -17.68 -14.69
CA LEU A 136 6.23 -16.86 -14.29
C LEU A 136 5.03 -17.76 -14.03
N HIS A 137 4.41 -17.61 -12.88
CA HIS A 137 3.14 -18.24 -12.53
C HIS A 137 2.06 -17.18 -12.50
N ALA A 138 1.02 -17.37 -13.32
CA ALA A 138 -0.15 -16.51 -13.35
C ALA A 138 -1.34 -17.27 -12.81
N ASP A 139 -2.01 -16.69 -11.81
CA ASP A 139 -3.27 -17.22 -11.29
C ASP A 139 -4.17 -16.04 -10.87
N THR A 140 -5.45 -16.31 -10.77
CA THR A 140 -6.46 -15.39 -10.25
C THR A 140 -6.83 -15.79 -8.82
N THR A 141 -7.39 -14.89 -8.03
CA THR A 141 -8.00 -15.22 -6.74
C THR A 141 -9.21 -14.35 -6.52
N SER A 142 -10.29 -14.94 -6.01
CA SER A 142 -11.50 -14.22 -5.65
C SER A 142 -11.39 -13.68 -4.23
N VAL A 143 -11.62 -12.39 -4.04
CA VAL A 143 -11.72 -11.76 -2.72
C VAL A 143 -13.19 -11.49 -2.41
N SER A 144 -13.74 -12.24 -1.46
CA SER A 144 -15.12 -12.08 -1.00
C SER A 144 -15.22 -10.90 -0.02
N VAL A 145 -16.29 -10.12 -0.14
CA VAL A 145 -16.52 -8.92 0.67
C VAL A 145 -17.95 -8.87 1.22
N TYR A 146 -18.14 -8.09 2.28
CA TYR A 146 -19.44 -7.85 2.93
C TYR A 146 -19.92 -6.43 2.63
N GLY A 147 -21.21 -6.27 2.41
CA GLY A 147 -21.84 -4.98 2.12
C GLY A 147 -22.77 -5.08 0.92
N ASP A 148 -23.65 -4.09 0.78
CA ASP A 148 -24.70 -4.14 -0.24
C ASP A 148 -24.17 -3.72 -1.62
N TYR A 149 -23.11 -2.89 -1.70
CA TYR A 149 -22.49 -2.44 -2.97
C TYR A 149 -23.54 -2.11 -4.05
N GLU A 150 -24.52 -1.27 -3.69
CA GLU A 150 -25.66 -0.88 -4.53
C GLU A 150 -25.41 0.41 -5.32
N ASP A 151 -24.32 1.12 -5.01
CA ASP A 151 -23.92 2.32 -5.73
C ASP A 151 -23.53 2.00 -7.18
N GLU A 152 -23.82 2.93 -8.08
CA GLU A 152 -23.65 2.83 -9.54
C GLU A 152 -22.27 2.28 -9.95
N GLU A 153 -22.25 1.51 -11.06
CA GLU A 153 -21.06 0.93 -11.69
C GLU A 153 -19.84 1.83 -11.48
N THR A 154 -18.88 1.37 -10.68
CA THR A 154 -17.65 2.14 -10.52
C THR A 154 -16.93 2.13 -11.86
N GLU A 155 -16.29 3.23 -12.25
CA GLU A 155 -15.55 3.31 -13.52
C GLU A 155 -14.42 2.25 -13.64
N TYR A 156 -14.13 1.48 -12.58
CA TYR A 156 -13.00 0.58 -12.48
C TYR A 156 -13.38 -0.90 -12.39
N ILE A 157 -14.12 -1.32 -11.35
CA ILE A 157 -14.54 -2.71 -11.16
C ILE A 157 -15.92 -2.81 -10.51
N ASP A 158 -16.67 -3.84 -10.87
CA ASP A 158 -17.94 -4.14 -10.22
C ASP A 158 -17.75 -5.17 -9.12
N ILE A 159 -18.08 -4.78 -7.91
CA ILE A 159 -18.18 -5.69 -6.78
C ILE A 159 -19.52 -6.43 -6.91
N THR A 160 -19.46 -7.67 -7.41
CA THR A 160 -20.65 -8.44 -7.78
C THR A 160 -20.46 -9.93 -7.50
N PHE A 161 -21.52 -10.71 -7.64
CA PHE A 161 -21.45 -12.16 -7.55
C PHE A 161 -20.70 -12.75 -8.75
N GLY A 162 -19.99 -13.85 -8.52
CA GLY A 162 -19.34 -14.62 -9.57
C GLY A 162 -19.05 -16.03 -9.12
N ILE A 163 -18.01 -16.64 -9.68
CA ILE A 163 -17.58 -18.00 -9.30
C ILE A 163 -16.48 -17.88 -8.23
N PRO A 164 -16.78 -18.13 -6.94
CA PRO A 164 -15.80 -17.97 -5.86
C PRO A 164 -14.89 -19.19 -5.76
N LYS A 165 -13.58 -18.97 -5.60
CA LYS A 165 -12.60 -20.05 -5.38
C LYS A 165 -12.71 -20.68 -3.98
N ASN A 166 -13.31 -19.96 -3.02
CA ASN A 166 -13.48 -20.40 -1.63
C ASN A 166 -14.89 -20.96 -1.32
N GLY A 167 -15.77 -21.06 -2.33
CA GLY A 167 -17.13 -21.58 -2.18
C GLY A 167 -18.15 -20.65 -1.50
N ARG A 168 -17.81 -19.38 -1.24
CA ARG A 168 -18.72 -18.37 -0.65
C ARG A 168 -19.63 -17.73 -1.68
N TRP A 169 -20.58 -18.51 -2.21
CA TRP A 169 -21.58 -18.06 -3.18
C TRP A 169 -22.56 -17.02 -2.63
N ASP A 170 -22.61 -16.87 -1.31
CA ASP A 170 -23.43 -15.89 -0.59
C ASP A 170 -22.81 -14.49 -0.56
N LEU A 171 -21.55 -14.32 -0.96
CA LEU A 171 -20.83 -13.05 -0.91
C LEU A 171 -20.56 -12.48 -2.30
N LYS A 172 -20.66 -11.15 -2.42
CA LYS A 172 -20.09 -10.41 -3.54
C LYS A 172 -18.56 -10.50 -3.49
N GLN A 173 -17.93 -10.34 -4.64
CA GLN A 173 -16.49 -10.48 -4.78
C GLN A 173 -15.91 -9.54 -5.84
N PHE A 174 -14.59 -9.43 -5.81
CA PHE A 174 -13.77 -9.00 -6.94
C PHE A 174 -12.68 -10.04 -7.21
N VAL A 175 -12.09 -10.00 -8.40
CA VAL A 175 -11.04 -10.93 -8.79
C VAL A 175 -9.70 -10.21 -8.86
N LEU A 176 -8.68 -10.76 -8.20
CA LEU A 176 -7.30 -10.29 -8.26
C LEU A 176 -6.48 -11.27 -9.12
N SER A 177 -5.85 -10.75 -10.15
CA SER A 177 -4.89 -11.46 -10.99
C SER A 177 -3.49 -11.16 -10.51
N LEU A 178 -2.68 -12.18 -10.26
CA LEU A 178 -1.29 -12.04 -9.86
C LEU A 178 -0.39 -12.82 -10.81
N ILE A 179 0.72 -12.19 -11.19
CA ILE A 179 1.84 -12.89 -11.80
C ILE A 179 3.00 -12.84 -10.82
N VAL A 180 3.53 -14.00 -10.47
CA VAL A 180 4.65 -14.17 -9.53
C VAL A 180 5.80 -14.91 -10.19
N ASN A 181 7.02 -14.75 -9.68
CA ASN A 181 8.15 -15.60 -10.08
C ASN A 181 8.13 -16.98 -9.40
N GLN A 182 9.14 -17.82 -9.67
CA GLN A 182 9.28 -19.16 -9.07
C GLN A 182 9.43 -19.17 -7.53
N HIS A 183 9.65 -18.02 -6.89
CA HIS A 183 9.73 -17.88 -5.43
C HIS A 183 8.47 -17.23 -4.83
N GLY A 184 7.45 -16.96 -5.64
CA GLY A 184 6.23 -16.30 -5.18
C GLY A 184 6.36 -14.77 -5.04
N ILE A 185 7.43 -14.16 -5.55
CA ILE A 185 7.58 -12.70 -5.56
C ILE A 185 6.63 -12.13 -6.62
N PRO A 186 5.67 -11.27 -6.26
CA PRO A 186 4.73 -10.71 -7.22
C PRO A 186 5.40 -9.68 -8.11
N LEU A 187 5.09 -9.75 -9.41
CA LEU A 187 5.67 -8.91 -10.46
C LEU A 187 4.65 -8.06 -11.18
N PHE A 188 3.40 -8.51 -11.16
CA PHE A 188 2.27 -7.83 -11.77
C PHE A 188 1.01 -8.16 -10.99
N MET A 189 0.12 -7.19 -10.88
CA MET A 189 -1.20 -7.37 -10.30
C MET A 189 -2.24 -6.59 -11.10
N ASN A 190 -3.45 -7.14 -11.21
CA ASN A 190 -4.58 -6.42 -11.79
C ASN A 190 -5.89 -6.86 -11.12
N THR A 191 -6.84 -5.95 -10.98
CA THR A 191 -8.15 -6.23 -10.37
C THR A 191 -9.24 -6.23 -11.44
N HIS A 192 -10.22 -7.10 -11.27
CA HIS A 192 -11.32 -7.29 -12.19
C HIS A 192 -12.66 -7.41 -11.45
N SER A 193 -13.76 -7.12 -12.14
CA SER A 193 -15.12 -7.32 -11.64
C SER A 193 -15.33 -8.77 -11.16
N GLY A 194 -16.22 -8.95 -10.18
CA GLY A 194 -16.45 -10.25 -9.53
C GLY A 194 -16.87 -11.40 -10.44
N ASN A 195 -17.42 -11.08 -11.62
CA ASN A 195 -17.89 -12.01 -12.65
C ASN A 195 -16.89 -12.21 -13.81
N ALA A 196 -15.67 -11.68 -13.71
CA ALA A 196 -14.65 -11.80 -14.75
C ALA A 196 -14.20 -13.26 -14.97
N SER A 197 -13.92 -13.62 -16.23
CA SER A 197 -13.50 -14.98 -16.61
C SER A 197 -11.98 -15.15 -16.61
N ASP A 198 -11.47 -16.15 -15.89
CA ASP A 198 -10.04 -16.47 -15.80
C ASP A 198 -9.33 -16.57 -17.17
N LYS A 199 -10.02 -17.09 -18.20
CA LYS A 199 -9.46 -17.28 -19.55
C LYS A 199 -9.03 -15.96 -20.20
N SER A 200 -9.85 -14.92 -20.09
CA SER A 200 -9.52 -13.59 -20.63
C SER A 200 -8.48 -12.89 -19.77
N THR A 201 -8.64 -13.01 -18.46
CA THR A 201 -7.92 -12.26 -17.46
C THR A 201 -6.43 -12.60 -17.40
N ILE A 202 -6.09 -13.89 -17.46
CA ILE A 202 -4.68 -14.33 -17.43
C ILE A 202 -3.93 -13.88 -18.68
N LEU A 203 -4.57 -13.98 -19.85
CA LEU A 203 -3.96 -13.60 -21.12
C LEU A 203 -3.74 -12.08 -21.20
N GLU A 204 -4.67 -11.30 -20.66
CA GLU A 204 -4.53 -9.85 -20.51
C GLU A 204 -3.36 -9.51 -19.57
N ALA A 205 -3.27 -10.13 -18.40
CA ALA A 205 -2.18 -9.89 -17.46
C ALA A 205 -0.80 -10.17 -18.07
N ILE A 206 -0.65 -11.27 -18.82
CA ILE A 206 0.60 -11.61 -19.51
C ILE A 206 0.94 -10.58 -20.59
N LYS A 207 -0.04 -10.13 -21.38
CA LYS A 207 0.16 -9.09 -22.40
C LYS A 207 0.59 -7.77 -21.77
N SER A 208 -0.07 -7.36 -20.70
CA SER A 208 0.22 -6.13 -19.95
C SER A 208 1.62 -6.15 -19.35
N LEU A 209 2.01 -7.27 -18.72
CA LEU A 209 3.38 -7.45 -18.23
C LEU A 209 4.40 -7.39 -19.37
N LYS A 210 4.14 -8.05 -20.50
CA LYS A 210 5.03 -7.98 -21.67
C LYS A 210 5.20 -6.54 -22.15
N SER A 211 4.12 -5.76 -22.26
CA SER A 211 4.23 -4.35 -22.66
C SER A 211 5.01 -3.49 -21.66
N ALA A 212 4.86 -3.75 -20.35
CA ALA A 212 5.60 -3.02 -19.32
C ALA A 212 7.11 -3.34 -19.32
N LEU A 213 7.48 -4.55 -19.76
CA LEU A 213 8.86 -5.01 -19.87
C LEU A 213 9.51 -4.69 -21.22
N SER A 214 8.73 -4.35 -22.25
CA SER A 214 9.25 -4.00 -23.56
C SER A 214 10.02 -2.65 -23.51
N PRO A 215 11.26 -2.58 -24.04
CA PRO A 215 12.08 -1.36 -24.05
C PRO A 215 11.44 -0.15 -24.74
N GLU A 216 10.42 -0.36 -25.56
CA GLU A 216 9.75 0.63 -26.41
C GLU A 216 8.95 1.68 -25.61
N ALA A 217 8.63 1.42 -24.33
CA ALA A 217 7.94 2.38 -23.46
C ALA A 217 8.85 3.51 -22.92
N LYS A 218 10.16 3.50 -23.22
CA LYS A 218 11.12 4.52 -22.74
C LYS A 218 11.28 5.76 -23.62
N CYS A 219 10.53 5.91 -24.71
CA CYS A 219 10.62 7.09 -25.58
C CYS A 219 9.28 7.82 -25.73
N THR A 220 8.98 8.71 -24.79
CA THR A 220 8.48 10.06 -25.13
C THR A 220 8.77 10.97 -23.94
N MET A 221 9.81 11.79 -24.06
CA MET A 221 9.96 13.02 -23.28
C MET A 221 9.03 14.09 -23.85
#